data_AF-A0A7C4KTC5-F1
#
_entry.id   AF-A0A7C4KTC5-F1
#
_cell.length_a   1.000
_cell.length_b   1.000
_cell.length_c   1.000
_cell.angle_alpha   90.00
_cell.angle_beta   90.00
_cell.angle_gamma   90.00
#
_symmetry.space_group_name_H-M   'P 1'
#
loop_
_entity.id
_entity.type
_entity.pdbx_description
1 polymer ?
#
loop_
_entity_poly.entity_id
_entity_poly.type
_entity_poly.pdbx_seq_one_letter_code
_entity_poly.pdbx_strand_id
1 'polypeptide(L)'
;MKAIIFPAALILGARLATAASIDPASAREVLFDATPGELAADACPAGDDPAAEIECLIRLRYSSDPQAQAMAVDFYRRTGCVPGLLPEEDFDGGYRGIIHLVPALPAGKDRRHLKFVAESLYSYQELFAELEKRSGKTLAYRTRDLAFFFFRSQKKRTPAAFAHGWSVGYNVNGSLNHSVDVVRELLFHEIFHLNDHAHGDWSHTALAAVYRSIQKKCGTRMTCLAPYAQGFVKVVGGTYYAFTPGNGVWEYAAELSIQYLREQREIIAGRKVKKPFKCGPPENAHAWKLLVDEFFSGVDLVPPCSGSETPKPPR
;
A
#
# COMPACT_ATOMS: atom_id res chain seq x y z
N MET A 1 22.78 -2.32 -23.07
CA MET A 1 21.32 -2.17 -22.90
C MET A 1 21.09 -0.83 -22.22
N LYS A 2 20.36 0.09 -22.87
CA LYS A 2 20.12 1.44 -22.35
C LYS A 2 19.16 1.34 -21.15
N ALA A 3 19.60 1.80 -19.98
CA ALA A 3 18.72 2.01 -18.85
C ALA A 3 17.69 3.08 -19.23
N ILE A 4 16.41 2.75 -19.13
CA ILE A 4 15.33 3.72 -19.30
C ILE A 4 15.26 4.49 -17.97
N ILE A 5 15.84 5.68 -17.99
CA ILE A 5 15.73 6.66 -16.91
C ILE A 5 14.40 7.38 -17.12
N PHE A 6 13.45 7.21 -16.20
CA PHE A 6 12.26 8.06 -16.15
C PHE A 6 12.71 9.50 -15.88
N PRO A 7 12.23 10.51 -16.63
CA PRO A 7 12.62 11.88 -16.37
C PRO A 7 12.05 12.33 -15.02
N ALA A 8 12.95 12.67 -14.10
CA ALA A 8 12.62 13.33 -12.84
C ALA A 8 11.96 14.69 -13.15
N ALA A 9 10.72 14.87 -12.70
CA ALA A 9 10.12 16.18 -12.59
C ALA A 9 10.82 16.96 -11.47
N LEU A 10 11.24 18.19 -11.79
CA LEU A 10 12.00 19.07 -10.91
C LEU A 10 11.06 20.03 -10.14
N ILE A 11 11.36 20.19 -8.85
CA ILE A 11 11.04 21.32 -7.93
C ILE A 11 9.65 21.31 -7.23
N LEU A 12 9.64 21.00 -5.92
CA LEU A 12 9.46 22.01 -4.86
C LEU A 12 9.96 21.50 -3.49
N GLY A 13 10.54 22.41 -2.71
CA GLY A 13 11.33 22.13 -1.52
C GLY A 13 10.59 21.49 -0.33
N ALA A 14 11.42 20.86 0.51
CA ALA A 14 11.08 20.21 1.77
C ALA A 14 10.23 21.10 2.72
N ARG A 15 8.95 20.76 2.79
CA ARG A 15 8.21 20.63 4.05
C ARG A 15 7.62 19.23 4.03
N LEU A 16 7.64 18.52 5.16
CA LEU A 16 6.80 17.33 5.36
C LEU A 16 5.37 17.78 5.10
N ALA A 17 4.90 17.65 3.86
CA ALA A 17 3.53 17.93 3.51
C ALA A 17 2.73 16.83 4.20
N THR A 18 2.11 17.19 5.32
CA THR A 18 0.90 16.50 5.77
C THR A 18 -0.04 16.58 4.58
N ALA A 19 -0.02 15.57 3.73
CA ALA A 19 -0.86 15.59 2.56
C ALA A 19 -2.30 15.64 3.07
N ALA A 20 -3.02 16.64 2.59
CA ALA A 20 -4.29 17.06 3.16
C ALA A 20 -5.30 15.91 3.13
N SER A 21 -6.27 15.98 4.04
CA SER A 21 -7.51 15.21 3.91
C SER A 21 -8.14 15.46 2.55
N ILE A 22 -8.79 14.45 1.97
CA ILE A 22 -9.52 14.62 0.71
C ILE A 22 -10.63 15.65 0.90
N ASP A 23 -10.60 16.73 0.13
CA ASP A 23 -11.63 17.77 0.13
C ASP A 23 -12.77 17.40 -0.85
N PRO A 24 -13.92 18.11 -0.81
CA PRO A 24 -15.05 17.80 -1.68
C PRO A 24 -14.74 17.93 -3.17
N ALA A 25 -13.86 18.86 -3.58
CA ALA A 25 -13.47 19.01 -4.98
C ALA A 25 -12.70 17.78 -5.47
N SER A 26 -11.69 17.35 -4.72
CA SER A 26 -10.92 16.13 -4.96
C SER A 26 -11.83 14.90 -4.94
N ALA A 27 -12.80 14.83 -4.02
CA ALA A 27 -13.76 13.74 -4.00
C ALA A 27 -14.67 13.72 -5.25
N ARG A 28 -15.08 14.89 -5.77
CA ARG A 28 -15.83 14.98 -7.04
C ARG A 28 -15.01 14.43 -8.20
N GLU A 29 -13.74 14.81 -8.30
CA GLU A 29 -12.83 14.32 -9.35
C GLU A 29 -12.70 12.79 -9.26
N VAL A 30 -12.37 12.28 -8.07
CA VAL A 30 -12.20 10.85 -7.80
C VAL A 30 -13.46 10.04 -8.12
N LEU A 31 -14.64 10.57 -7.78
CA LEU A 31 -15.91 9.87 -7.94
C LEU A 31 -16.54 10.05 -9.32
N PHE A 32 -16.30 11.15 -10.05
CA PHE A 32 -17.11 11.51 -11.23
C PHE A 32 -16.38 11.77 -12.53
N ASP A 33 -15.09 12.11 -12.53
CA ASP A 33 -14.38 12.48 -13.77
C ASP A 33 -14.27 11.32 -14.77
N ALA A 34 -14.23 10.09 -14.26
CA ALA A 34 -14.11 8.90 -15.10
C ALA A 34 -15.39 8.56 -15.88
N THR A 35 -16.58 8.93 -15.38
CA THR A 35 -17.86 8.78 -16.10
C THR A 35 -18.75 10.02 -15.93
N PRO A 36 -18.40 11.15 -16.58
CA PRO A 36 -19.18 12.37 -16.51
C PRO A 36 -20.57 12.18 -17.15
N GLY A 37 -21.63 12.66 -16.50
CA GLY A 37 -22.98 12.69 -17.07
C GLY A 37 -23.91 11.51 -16.74
N GLU A 38 -23.42 10.44 -16.10
CA GLU A 38 -24.31 9.36 -15.61
C GLU A 38 -25.09 9.77 -14.35
N LEU A 39 -24.56 10.73 -13.59
CA LEU A 39 -25.12 11.26 -12.34
C LEU A 39 -24.74 12.74 -12.22
N ALA A 40 -25.71 13.60 -11.91
CA ALA A 40 -25.43 15.03 -11.69
C ALA A 40 -24.80 15.24 -10.31
N ALA A 41 -23.47 15.33 -10.23
CA ALA A 41 -22.76 15.61 -8.97
C ALA A 41 -23.26 16.89 -8.26
N ASP A 42 -23.82 17.83 -9.03
CA ASP A 42 -24.47 19.06 -8.54
C ASP A 42 -25.71 18.79 -7.66
N ALA A 43 -26.23 17.56 -7.64
CA ALA A 43 -27.29 17.16 -6.73
C ALA A 43 -26.84 17.12 -5.26
N CYS A 44 -25.53 17.06 -5.01
CA CYS A 44 -24.97 17.19 -3.68
C CYS A 44 -24.63 18.66 -3.39
N PRO A 45 -25.39 19.33 -2.52
CA PRO A 45 -25.18 20.74 -2.24
C PRO A 45 -23.82 20.95 -1.57
N ALA A 46 -23.09 21.95 -2.04
CA ALA A 46 -21.99 22.49 -1.26
C ALA A 46 -22.53 23.08 0.05
N GLY A 47 -21.84 22.81 1.16
CA GLY A 47 -22.24 23.30 2.47
C GLY A 47 -21.05 23.49 3.40
N ASP A 48 -21.33 23.90 4.62
CA ASP A 48 -20.31 24.17 5.65
C ASP A 48 -19.67 22.89 6.24
N ASP A 49 -20.19 21.71 5.87
CA ASP A 49 -19.68 20.40 6.28
C ASP A 49 -19.12 19.62 5.07
N PRO A 50 -17.80 19.70 4.82
CA PRO A 50 -17.13 18.96 3.76
C PRO A 50 -17.35 17.44 3.83
N ALA A 51 -17.45 16.87 5.04
CA ALA A 51 -17.64 15.43 5.20
C ALA A 51 -19.04 14.99 4.77
N ALA A 52 -20.06 15.79 5.10
CA ALA A 52 -21.44 15.55 4.64
C ALA A 52 -21.55 15.65 3.10
N GLU A 53 -20.85 16.60 2.47
CA GLU A 53 -20.81 16.72 1.02
C GLU A 53 -20.16 15.48 0.38
N ILE A 54 -19.00 15.04 0.86
CA ILE A 54 -18.33 13.83 0.37
C ILE A 54 -19.20 12.59 0.56
N GLU A 55 -19.86 12.43 1.71
CA GLU A 55 -20.81 11.35 1.92
C GLU A 55 -21.98 11.37 0.93
N CYS A 56 -22.53 12.55 0.63
CA CYS A 56 -23.56 12.69 -0.38
C CYS A 56 -23.05 12.22 -1.76
N LEU A 57 -21.85 12.66 -2.15
CA LEU A 57 -21.24 12.31 -3.43
C LEU A 57 -21.03 10.79 -3.56
N ILE A 58 -20.55 10.15 -2.49
CA ILE A 58 -20.41 8.68 -2.44
C ILE A 58 -21.78 8.01 -2.56
N ARG A 59 -22.79 8.49 -1.82
CA ARG A 59 -24.15 7.94 -1.90
C ARG A 59 -24.71 8.02 -3.32
N LEU A 60 -24.53 9.16 -3.97
CA LEU A 60 -24.97 9.38 -5.34
C LEU A 60 -24.29 8.38 -6.29
N ARG A 61 -22.96 8.27 -6.24
CA ARG A 61 -22.16 7.36 -7.09
C ARG A 61 -22.59 5.90 -6.96
N TYR A 62 -22.90 5.44 -5.75
CA TYR A 62 -23.29 4.05 -5.49
C TYR A 62 -24.81 3.81 -5.43
N SER A 63 -25.62 4.78 -5.87
CA SER A 63 -27.09 4.75 -5.73
C SER A 63 -27.78 3.54 -6.37
N SER A 64 -27.18 2.93 -7.39
CA SER A 64 -27.70 1.73 -8.06
C SER A 64 -27.51 0.43 -7.26
N ASP A 65 -26.73 0.45 -6.18
CA ASP A 65 -26.47 -0.72 -5.33
C ASP A 65 -26.43 -0.31 -3.85
N PRO A 66 -27.55 -0.45 -3.11
CA PRO A 66 -27.64 -0.03 -1.71
C PRO A 66 -26.60 -0.68 -0.78
N GLN A 67 -26.19 -1.92 -1.07
CA GLN A 67 -25.19 -2.60 -0.25
C GLN A 67 -23.78 -2.06 -0.51
N ALA A 68 -23.44 -1.80 -1.78
CA ALA A 68 -22.17 -1.15 -2.11
C ALA A 68 -22.15 0.30 -1.59
N GLN A 69 -23.27 1.02 -1.66
CA GLN A 69 -23.42 2.37 -1.13
C GLN A 69 -23.14 2.43 0.38
N ALA A 70 -23.78 1.56 1.16
CA ALA A 70 -23.57 1.50 2.60
C ALA A 70 -22.10 1.22 2.94
N MET A 71 -21.47 0.29 2.21
CA MET A 71 -20.07 -0.06 2.40
C MET A 71 -19.11 1.07 2.01
N ALA A 72 -19.38 1.80 0.92
CA ALA A 72 -18.55 2.91 0.46
C ALA A 72 -18.61 4.09 1.45
N VAL A 73 -19.79 4.38 1.99
CA VAL A 73 -19.96 5.40 3.04
C VAL A 73 -19.26 4.98 4.33
N ASP A 74 -19.42 3.74 4.78
CA ASP A 74 -18.71 3.22 5.96
C ASP A 74 -17.18 3.28 5.77
N PHE A 75 -16.71 2.94 4.56
CA PHE A 75 -15.29 3.01 4.20
C PHE A 75 -14.75 4.43 4.37
N TYR A 76 -15.44 5.43 3.82
CA TYR A 76 -15.08 6.83 3.99
C TYR A 76 -15.10 7.26 5.46
N ARG A 77 -16.20 7.01 6.18
CA ARG A 77 -16.33 7.41 7.60
C ARG A 77 -15.20 6.86 8.46
N ARG A 78 -14.83 5.60 8.25
CA ARG A 78 -13.84 4.93 9.08
C ARG A 78 -12.40 5.28 8.72
N THR A 79 -12.12 5.62 7.46
CA THR A 79 -10.74 5.72 6.95
C THR A 79 -10.39 7.08 6.34
N GLY A 80 -11.38 7.91 6.04
CA GLY A 80 -11.26 9.11 5.21
C GLY A 80 -11.01 8.83 3.72
N CYS A 81 -10.86 7.57 3.33
CA CYS A 81 -10.56 7.18 1.95
C CYS A 81 -11.81 7.24 1.07
N VAL A 82 -11.66 7.66 -0.19
CA VAL A 82 -12.77 7.81 -1.14
C VAL A 82 -12.68 6.72 -2.23
N PRO A 83 -13.69 5.84 -2.39
CA PRO A 83 -13.69 4.74 -3.35
C PRO A 83 -14.30 5.16 -4.70
N GLY A 84 -13.48 5.77 -5.57
CA GLY A 84 -13.85 6.27 -6.88
C GLY A 84 -13.41 5.41 -8.06
N LEU A 85 -13.24 6.04 -9.21
CA LEU A 85 -13.06 5.36 -10.50
C LEU A 85 -11.82 5.89 -11.21
N LEU A 86 -10.94 5.00 -11.64
CA LEU A 86 -9.85 5.41 -12.52
C LEU A 86 -10.44 5.87 -13.86
N PRO A 87 -10.04 7.02 -14.41
CA PRO A 87 -10.33 7.38 -15.80
C PRO A 87 -9.84 6.29 -16.76
N GLU A 88 -10.46 6.23 -17.95
CA GLU A 88 -9.98 5.35 -19.00
C GLU A 88 -8.58 5.80 -19.45
N GLU A 89 -7.62 4.88 -19.46
CA GLU A 89 -6.24 5.18 -19.83
C GLU A 89 -5.49 3.95 -20.37
N ASP A 90 -4.40 4.22 -21.10
CA ASP A 90 -3.45 3.21 -21.52
C ASP A 90 -2.26 3.20 -20.56
N PHE A 91 -2.07 2.08 -19.87
CA PHE A 91 -1.00 1.87 -18.91
C PHE A 91 0.19 1.14 -19.54
N ASP A 92 1.39 1.70 -19.45
CA ASP A 92 2.62 1.01 -19.86
C ASP A 92 3.02 -0.05 -18.83
N GLY A 93 2.70 -1.31 -19.13
CA GLY A 93 3.08 -2.46 -18.32
C GLY A 93 4.52 -2.93 -18.50
N GLY A 94 5.39 -2.13 -19.16
CA GLY A 94 6.76 -2.47 -19.48
C GLY A 94 6.84 -3.69 -20.39
N TYR A 95 7.45 -4.78 -19.93
CA TYR A 95 7.55 -6.03 -20.71
C TYR A 95 6.18 -6.65 -21.05
N ARG A 96 5.11 -6.21 -20.39
CA ARG A 96 3.73 -6.66 -20.64
C ARG A 96 3.04 -5.89 -21.76
N GLY A 97 3.70 -4.84 -22.29
CA GLY A 97 3.15 -3.93 -23.29
C GLY A 97 2.10 -2.99 -22.71
N ILE A 98 1.43 -2.27 -23.61
CA ILE A 98 0.33 -1.37 -23.27
C ILE A 98 -0.88 -2.17 -22.82
N ILE A 99 -1.43 -1.79 -21.67
CA ILE A 99 -2.62 -2.39 -21.08
C ILE A 99 -3.68 -1.32 -20.97
N HIS A 100 -4.79 -1.53 -21.67
CA HIS A 100 -5.91 -0.62 -21.63
C HIS A 100 -6.74 -0.83 -20.35
N LEU A 101 -6.89 0.23 -19.54
CA LEU A 101 -7.60 0.26 -18.27
C LEU A 101 -8.90 1.04 -18.44
N VAL A 102 -9.99 0.51 -17.90
CA VAL A 102 -11.31 1.17 -17.93
C VAL A 102 -11.87 1.36 -16.53
N PRO A 103 -12.68 2.41 -16.30
CA PRO A 103 -13.39 2.61 -15.04
C PRO A 103 -14.20 1.37 -14.66
N ALA A 104 -14.20 0.99 -13.37
CA ALA A 104 -15.01 -0.14 -12.91
C ALA A 104 -15.53 0.08 -11.49
N LEU A 105 -16.82 0.45 -11.38
CA LEU A 105 -17.47 0.60 -10.09
C LEU A 105 -17.54 -0.74 -9.34
N PRO A 106 -17.03 -0.85 -8.10
CA PRO A 106 -17.06 -2.10 -7.35
C PRO A 106 -18.46 -2.33 -6.72
N ALA A 107 -19.44 -2.51 -7.58
CA ALA A 107 -20.85 -2.75 -7.27
C ALA A 107 -21.33 -4.06 -7.92
N GLY A 108 -22.54 -4.50 -7.57
CA GLY A 108 -23.13 -5.74 -8.09
C GLY A 108 -22.21 -6.95 -7.89
N LYS A 109 -21.82 -7.61 -8.99
CA LYS A 109 -20.91 -8.77 -8.95
C LYS A 109 -19.51 -8.45 -8.44
N ASP A 110 -19.07 -7.20 -8.57
CA ASP A 110 -17.73 -6.76 -8.18
C ASP A 110 -17.72 -6.18 -6.74
N ARG A 111 -18.87 -6.13 -6.04
CA ARG A 111 -19.00 -5.63 -4.65
C ARG A 111 -18.01 -6.25 -3.66
N ARG A 112 -17.65 -7.52 -3.86
CA ARG A 112 -16.64 -8.20 -3.05
C ARG A 112 -15.29 -7.48 -3.02
N HIS A 113 -14.94 -6.75 -4.08
CA HIS A 113 -13.68 -6.01 -4.17
C HIS A 113 -13.68 -4.78 -3.26
N LEU A 114 -14.80 -4.04 -3.19
CA LEU A 114 -14.96 -2.97 -2.20
C LEU A 114 -14.84 -3.53 -0.78
N LYS A 115 -15.43 -4.71 -0.53
CA LYS A 115 -15.29 -5.41 0.76
C LYS A 115 -13.83 -5.75 1.07
N PHE A 116 -13.10 -6.32 0.11
CA PHE A 116 -11.70 -6.69 0.32
C PHE A 116 -10.82 -5.48 0.64
N VAL A 117 -11.04 -4.36 -0.05
CA VAL A 117 -10.32 -3.09 0.21
C VAL A 117 -10.70 -2.56 1.59
N ALA A 118 -11.99 -2.40 1.88
CA ALA A 118 -12.48 -1.84 3.14
C ALA A 118 -11.97 -2.64 4.35
N GLU A 119 -12.15 -3.97 4.37
CA GLU A 119 -11.69 -4.82 5.48
C GLU A 119 -10.16 -4.82 5.65
N SER A 120 -9.41 -4.59 4.56
CA SER A 120 -7.95 -4.44 4.64
C SER A 120 -7.57 -3.16 5.37
N LEU A 121 -8.14 -2.01 4.97
CA LEU A 121 -7.84 -0.72 5.60
C LEU A 121 -8.33 -0.69 7.05
N TYR A 122 -9.50 -1.25 7.33
CA TYR A 122 -10.01 -1.38 8.70
C TYR A 122 -9.03 -2.11 9.61
N SER A 123 -8.47 -3.22 9.10
CA SER A 123 -7.47 -3.98 9.85
C SER A 123 -6.16 -3.21 10.06
N TYR A 124 -5.79 -2.26 9.18
CA TYR A 124 -4.65 -1.38 9.44
C TYR A 124 -4.98 -0.35 10.52
N GLN A 125 -6.18 0.26 10.49
CA GLN A 125 -6.59 1.21 11.52
C GLN A 125 -6.57 0.58 12.91
N GLU A 126 -7.10 -0.64 13.04
CA GLU A 126 -7.11 -1.39 14.30
C GLU A 126 -5.69 -1.75 14.76
N LEU A 127 -4.85 -2.23 13.83
CA LEU A 127 -3.44 -2.54 14.10
C LEU A 127 -2.67 -1.30 14.57
N PHE A 128 -2.78 -0.20 13.84
CA PHE A 128 -2.03 1.02 14.11
C PHE A 128 -2.48 1.65 15.41
N ALA A 129 -3.80 1.76 15.66
CA ALA A 129 -4.32 2.23 16.93
C ALA A 129 -3.81 1.41 18.12
N GLU A 130 -3.71 0.08 17.98
CA GLU A 130 -3.17 -0.78 19.03
C GLU A 130 -1.64 -0.63 19.19
N LEU A 131 -0.88 -0.46 18.11
CA LEU A 131 0.56 -0.16 18.15
C LEU A 131 0.83 1.18 18.84
N GLU A 132 0.08 2.22 18.49
CA GLU A 132 0.19 3.56 19.09
C GLU A 132 -0.21 3.53 20.57
N LYS A 133 -1.30 2.84 20.90
CA LYS A 133 -1.73 2.65 22.29
C LYS A 133 -0.68 1.94 23.14
N ARG A 134 -0.03 0.89 22.63
CA ARG A 134 1.00 0.15 23.38
C ARG A 134 2.30 0.92 23.52
N SER A 135 2.66 1.72 22.52
CA SER A 135 3.94 2.43 22.48
C SER A 135 3.88 3.85 23.05
N GLY A 136 2.70 4.46 23.10
CA GLY A 136 2.51 5.87 23.42
C GLY A 136 3.02 6.83 22.34
N LYS A 137 3.28 6.34 21.12
CA LYS A 137 3.82 7.12 20.00
C LYS A 137 2.87 7.10 18.82
N THR A 138 2.73 8.22 18.12
CA THR A 138 2.11 8.26 16.80
C THR A 138 3.05 7.65 15.76
N LEU A 139 2.52 6.83 14.86
CA LEU A 139 3.32 6.21 13.79
C LEU A 139 3.48 7.18 12.62
N ALA A 140 4.67 7.23 12.03
CA ALA A 140 4.98 8.02 10.84
C ALA A 140 4.63 7.27 9.54
N TYR A 141 3.42 6.71 9.48
CA TYR A 141 2.96 5.94 8.32
C TYR A 141 1.46 6.14 8.08
N ARG A 142 1.14 6.71 6.93
CA ARG A 142 -0.23 7.05 6.53
C ARG A 142 -0.94 5.86 5.92
N THR A 143 -2.14 5.57 6.43
CA THR A 143 -3.07 4.54 5.91
C THR A 143 -4.47 5.10 5.67
N ARG A 144 -4.65 6.42 5.80
CA ARG A 144 -5.93 7.13 5.79
C ARG A 144 -5.97 8.20 4.71
N ASP A 145 -7.18 8.68 4.42
CA ASP A 145 -7.42 9.81 3.53
C ASP A 145 -6.83 9.59 2.12
N LEU A 146 -6.95 8.37 1.58
CA LEU A 146 -6.42 7.97 0.28
C LEU A 146 -7.52 7.91 -0.78
N ALA A 147 -7.20 8.31 -2.01
CA ALA A 147 -8.11 8.10 -3.14
C ALA A 147 -7.93 6.67 -3.67
N PHE A 148 -9.01 5.89 -3.71
CA PHE A 148 -9.01 4.55 -4.30
C PHE A 148 -9.70 4.59 -5.66
N PHE A 149 -8.92 4.39 -6.72
CA PHE A 149 -9.40 4.39 -8.10
C PHE A 149 -9.65 2.95 -8.56
N PHE A 150 -10.92 2.55 -8.63
CA PHE A 150 -11.28 1.21 -9.10
C PHE A 150 -11.32 1.15 -10.63
N PHE A 151 -10.69 0.12 -11.19
CA PHE A 151 -10.58 -0.08 -12.62
C PHE A 151 -10.64 -1.56 -13.01
N ARG A 152 -10.72 -1.82 -14.30
CA ARG A 152 -10.61 -3.15 -14.91
C ARG A 152 -9.61 -3.10 -16.06
N SER A 153 -8.70 -4.07 -16.12
CA SER A 153 -7.86 -4.23 -17.30
C SER A 153 -8.62 -4.96 -18.41
N GLN A 154 -8.60 -4.43 -19.63
CA GLN A 154 -9.16 -5.12 -20.79
C GLN A 154 -8.19 -6.20 -21.29
N LYS A 155 -8.71 -7.42 -21.55
CA LYS A 155 -7.97 -8.59 -22.09
C LYS A 155 -6.76 -9.06 -21.25
N LYS A 156 -6.50 -8.43 -20.10
CA LYS A 156 -5.43 -8.71 -19.14
C LYS A 156 -6.00 -8.68 -17.72
N ARG A 157 -5.17 -9.04 -16.74
CA ARG A 157 -5.50 -9.03 -15.29
C ARG A 157 -4.43 -8.30 -14.46
N THR A 158 -3.66 -7.43 -15.10
CA THR A 158 -2.57 -6.67 -14.49
C THR A 158 -2.59 -5.21 -14.95
N PRO A 159 -2.06 -4.27 -14.17
CA PRO A 159 -1.58 -4.46 -12.79
C PRO A 159 -2.72 -4.86 -11.83
N ALA A 160 -2.39 -5.51 -10.71
CA ALA A 160 -3.39 -5.89 -9.70
C ALA A 160 -3.79 -4.68 -8.85
N ALA A 161 -2.82 -3.82 -8.56
CA ALA A 161 -2.94 -2.49 -8.02
C ALA A 161 -1.69 -1.67 -8.41
N PHE A 162 -1.73 -0.36 -8.20
CA PHE A 162 -0.57 0.53 -8.29
C PHE A 162 -0.81 1.76 -7.39
N ALA A 163 0.23 2.50 -7.04
CA ALA A 163 0.14 3.67 -6.18
C ALA A 163 0.86 4.89 -6.77
N HIS A 164 0.23 6.06 -6.67
CA HIS A 164 0.84 7.35 -7.03
C HIS A 164 0.06 8.50 -6.37
N GLY A 165 0.71 9.60 -5.98
CA GLY A 165 0.03 10.84 -5.58
C GLY A 165 -1.03 10.65 -4.48
N TRP A 166 -0.70 9.92 -3.41
CA TRP A 166 -1.64 9.53 -2.34
C TRP A 166 -2.91 8.81 -2.80
N SER A 167 -2.82 8.16 -3.96
CA SER A 167 -3.89 7.40 -4.59
C SER A 167 -3.46 5.96 -4.83
N VAL A 168 -4.42 5.05 -4.80
CA VAL A 168 -4.22 3.63 -5.11
C VAL A 168 -5.18 3.22 -6.23
N GLY A 169 -4.63 2.84 -7.37
CA GLY A 169 -5.38 2.14 -8.41
C GLY A 169 -5.62 0.70 -7.98
N TYR A 170 -6.88 0.23 -8.02
CA TYR A 170 -7.24 -1.15 -7.67
C TYR A 170 -7.99 -1.85 -8.80
N ASN A 171 -7.48 -3.00 -9.25
CA ASN A 171 -8.06 -3.75 -10.35
C ASN A 171 -9.13 -4.75 -9.89
N VAL A 172 -10.40 -4.53 -10.23
CA VAL A 172 -11.50 -5.48 -9.89
C VAL A 172 -11.40 -6.82 -10.63
N ASN A 173 -10.55 -6.95 -11.66
CA ASN A 173 -10.24 -8.23 -12.30
C ASN A 173 -8.79 -8.69 -12.12
N GLY A 174 -8.04 -8.05 -11.21
CA GLY A 174 -6.65 -8.38 -10.89
C GLY A 174 -6.47 -9.86 -10.55
N SER A 175 -5.35 -10.45 -10.96
CA SER A 175 -5.09 -11.88 -10.69
C SER A 175 -4.86 -12.20 -9.21
N LEU A 176 -4.37 -11.23 -8.44
CA LEU A 176 -4.10 -11.38 -7.00
C LEU A 176 -5.35 -11.10 -6.15
N ASN A 177 -6.37 -10.45 -6.70
CA ASN A 177 -7.46 -9.84 -5.93
C ASN A 177 -8.59 -10.84 -5.64
N HIS A 178 -8.30 -11.90 -4.88
CA HIS A 178 -9.24 -13.02 -4.66
C HIS A 178 -9.63 -13.25 -3.19
N SER A 179 -8.97 -12.61 -2.23
CA SER A 179 -9.33 -12.68 -0.81
C SER A 179 -8.90 -11.41 -0.07
N VAL A 180 -9.49 -11.18 1.10
CA VAL A 180 -9.12 -10.07 2.00
C VAL A 180 -7.65 -10.18 2.41
N ASP A 181 -7.16 -11.38 2.72
CA ASP A 181 -5.78 -11.55 3.19
C ASP A 181 -4.75 -11.18 2.12
N VAL A 182 -4.99 -11.57 0.86
CA VAL A 182 -4.09 -11.23 -0.24
C VAL A 182 -4.20 -9.74 -0.59
N VAL A 183 -5.41 -9.17 -0.60
CA VAL A 183 -5.61 -7.74 -0.84
C VAL A 183 -4.99 -6.91 0.27
N ARG A 184 -5.01 -7.37 1.53
CA ARG A 184 -4.37 -6.68 2.65
C ARG A 184 -2.86 -6.58 2.47
N GLU A 185 -2.20 -7.60 1.95
CA GLU A 185 -0.75 -7.49 1.74
C GLU A 185 -0.44 -6.66 0.50
N LEU A 186 -1.21 -6.82 -0.57
CA LEU A 186 -1.09 -6.00 -1.79
C LEU A 186 -1.27 -4.50 -1.48
N LEU A 187 -2.33 -4.12 -0.78
CA LEU A 187 -2.57 -2.70 -0.48
C LEU A 187 -1.54 -2.12 0.46
N PHE A 188 -1.03 -2.91 1.41
CA PHE A 188 0.02 -2.41 2.30
C PHE A 188 1.32 -2.16 1.54
N HIS A 189 1.63 -2.99 0.54
CA HIS A 189 2.72 -2.78 -0.40
C HIS A 189 2.53 -1.48 -1.21
N GLU A 190 1.38 -1.29 -1.85
CA GLU A 190 1.14 -0.07 -2.64
C GLU A 190 1.15 1.20 -1.78
N ILE A 191 0.54 1.14 -0.60
CA ILE A 191 0.54 2.25 0.36
C ILE A 191 1.96 2.54 0.87
N PHE A 192 2.83 1.54 0.95
CA PHE A 192 4.22 1.77 1.32
C PHE A 192 4.91 2.66 0.31
N HIS A 193 4.71 2.45 -1.01
CA HIS A 193 5.31 3.32 -2.04
C HIS A 193 4.89 4.78 -1.88
N LEU A 194 3.65 5.04 -1.45
CA LEU A 194 3.18 6.40 -1.15
C LEU A 194 3.94 7.03 0.03
N ASN A 195 4.16 6.24 1.09
CA ASN A 195 4.90 6.70 2.27
C ASN A 195 6.39 6.86 1.99
N ASP A 196 7.02 5.93 1.26
CA ASP A 196 8.42 6.00 0.84
C ASP A 196 8.69 7.26 0.04
N HIS A 197 7.82 7.56 -0.93
CA HIS A 197 7.90 8.78 -1.72
C HIS A 197 7.73 10.04 -0.88
N ALA A 198 6.75 10.06 0.04
CA ALA A 198 6.55 11.19 0.94
C ALA A 198 7.73 11.42 1.90
N HIS A 199 8.55 10.39 2.13
CA HIS A 199 9.79 10.45 2.91
C HIS A 199 11.03 10.64 2.01
N GLY A 200 10.85 11.17 0.80
CA GLY A 200 11.95 11.52 -0.12
C GLY A 200 12.60 10.31 -0.77
N ASP A 201 11.78 9.33 -1.18
CA ASP A 201 12.23 8.05 -1.73
C ASP A 201 13.23 7.35 -0.79
N TRP A 202 12.90 7.33 0.50
CA TRP A 202 13.76 6.92 1.61
C TRP A 202 14.51 5.61 1.34
N SER A 203 13.84 4.61 0.76
CA SER A 203 14.39 3.30 0.45
C SER A 203 15.67 3.36 -0.39
N HIS A 204 15.77 4.33 -1.31
CA HIS A 204 16.93 4.53 -2.17
C HIS A 204 18.18 4.97 -1.40
N THR A 205 18.01 5.66 -0.28
CA THR A 205 19.13 6.15 0.54
C THR A 205 19.42 5.21 1.70
N ALA A 206 18.40 4.76 2.41
CA ALA A 206 18.53 3.95 3.61
C ALA A 206 18.84 2.47 3.31
N LEU A 207 18.19 1.87 2.31
CA LEU A 207 18.25 0.42 2.08
C LEU A 207 19.12 0.01 0.90
N ALA A 208 19.58 0.94 0.06
CA ALA A 208 20.27 0.58 -1.18
C ALA A 208 21.58 -0.19 -0.96
N ALA A 209 22.33 0.11 0.10
CA ALA A 209 23.54 -0.65 0.44
C ALA A 209 23.21 -2.09 0.85
N VAL A 210 22.17 -2.28 1.65
CA VAL A 210 21.68 -3.60 2.08
C VAL A 210 21.20 -4.41 0.88
N TYR A 211 20.34 -3.81 0.05
CA TYR A 211 19.81 -4.43 -1.16
C TYR A 211 20.91 -4.88 -2.12
N ARG A 212 21.90 -4.01 -2.41
CA ARG A 212 23.04 -4.36 -3.27
C ARG A 212 23.89 -5.48 -2.67
N SER A 213 24.07 -5.53 -1.35
CA SER A 213 24.79 -6.62 -0.69
C SER A 213 24.08 -7.96 -0.92
N ILE A 214 22.75 -7.99 -0.73
CA ILE A 214 21.93 -9.19 -0.97
C ILE A 214 21.99 -9.59 -2.45
N GLN A 215 21.84 -8.65 -3.38
CA GLN A 215 21.96 -8.91 -4.82
C GLN A 215 23.35 -9.45 -5.20
N LYS A 216 24.43 -8.87 -4.67
CA LYS A 216 25.79 -9.34 -4.91
C LYS A 216 25.99 -10.78 -4.42
N LYS A 217 25.40 -11.12 -3.27
CA LYS A 217 25.48 -12.46 -2.66
C LYS A 217 24.62 -13.50 -3.40
N CYS A 218 23.39 -13.14 -3.71
CA CYS A 218 22.37 -14.09 -4.16
C CYS A 218 22.08 -14.04 -5.66
N GLY A 219 22.31 -12.92 -6.33
CA GLY A 219 21.78 -12.65 -7.65
C GLY A 219 20.26 -12.79 -7.65
N THR A 220 19.74 -13.60 -8.57
CA THR A 220 18.32 -13.93 -8.66
C THR A 220 17.97 -15.31 -8.07
N ARG A 221 18.92 -16.00 -7.40
CA ARG A 221 18.74 -17.37 -6.90
C ARG A 221 17.74 -17.42 -5.74
N MET A 222 16.57 -18.02 -5.99
CA MET A 222 15.47 -18.07 -5.01
C MET A 222 15.87 -18.67 -3.67
N THR A 223 16.61 -19.78 -3.65
CA THR A 223 17.02 -20.44 -2.41
C THR A 223 17.92 -19.55 -1.54
N CYS A 224 18.77 -18.74 -2.17
CA CYS A 224 19.61 -17.76 -1.48
C CYS A 224 18.79 -16.55 -1.00
N LEU A 225 17.81 -16.10 -1.80
CA LEU A 225 16.96 -14.95 -1.50
C LEU A 225 15.88 -15.22 -0.44
N ALA A 226 15.53 -16.49 -0.21
CA ALA A 226 14.43 -16.86 0.68
C ALA A 226 14.47 -16.26 2.10
N PRO A 227 15.65 -16.09 2.75
CA PRO A 227 15.72 -15.42 4.05
C PRO A 227 15.45 -13.90 3.99
N TYR A 228 15.70 -13.28 2.84
CA TYR A 228 15.62 -11.83 2.62
C TYR A 228 14.26 -11.39 2.06
N ALA A 229 13.54 -12.31 1.41
CA ALA A 229 12.21 -12.07 0.85
C ALA A 229 11.28 -13.23 1.25
N GLN A 230 10.53 -13.05 2.33
CA GLN A 230 9.54 -14.03 2.79
C GLN A 230 8.13 -13.77 2.22
N GLY A 231 8.03 -12.88 1.23
CA GLY A 231 6.79 -12.53 0.54
C GLY A 231 6.26 -13.65 -0.34
N PHE A 232 4.96 -13.59 -0.64
CA PHE A 232 4.30 -14.56 -1.53
C PHE A 232 4.42 -14.16 -3.02
N VAL A 233 4.75 -12.91 -3.32
CA VAL A 233 4.86 -12.41 -4.70
C VAL A 233 6.15 -12.92 -5.32
N LYS A 234 6.03 -14.11 -5.93
CA LYS A 234 7.04 -14.70 -6.80
C LYS A 234 6.57 -14.52 -8.23
N VAL A 235 7.48 -14.10 -9.11
CA VAL A 235 7.17 -14.09 -10.55
C VAL A 235 7.10 -15.55 -11.02
N VAL A 236 6.07 -15.91 -11.80
CA VAL A 236 5.91 -17.27 -12.32
C VAL A 236 7.17 -17.68 -13.09
N GLY A 237 7.80 -18.78 -12.67
CA GLY A 237 9.06 -19.29 -13.26
C GLY A 237 10.31 -18.47 -12.90
N GLY A 238 10.20 -17.49 -11.99
CA GLY A 238 11.24 -16.50 -11.72
C GLY A 238 11.57 -16.33 -10.24
N THR A 239 12.22 -15.21 -9.94
CA THR A 239 12.73 -14.88 -8.60
C THR A 239 11.67 -14.13 -7.77
N TYR A 240 12.05 -13.68 -6.57
CA TYR A 240 11.21 -12.80 -5.76
C TYR A 240 10.99 -11.47 -6.47
N TYR A 241 9.78 -10.92 -6.38
CA TYR A 241 9.41 -9.70 -7.12
C TYR A 241 10.43 -8.57 -6.94
N ALA A 242 10.81 -8.25 -5.70
CA ALA A 242 11.82 -7.23 -5.39
C ALA A 242 13.22 -7.44 -6.01
N PHE A 243 13.56 -8.67 -6.41
CA PHE A 243 14.87 -9.02 -6.98
C PHE A 243 14.79 -9.39 -8.47
N THR A 244 13.64 -9.18 -9.11
CA THR A 244 13.47 -9.38 -10.55
C THR A 244 14.18 -8.26 -11.31
N PRO A 245 14.89 -8.54 -12.43
CA PRO A 245 15.49 -7.48 -13.24
C PRO A 245 14.45 -6.42 -13.66
N GLY A 246 14.78 -5.14 -13.46
CA GLY A 246 13.88 -4.00 -13.70
C GLY A 246 13.22 -3.46 -12.43
N ASN A 247 13.12 -4.28 -11.38
CA ASN A 247 12.72 -3.85 -10.05
C ASN A 247 13.93 -3.40 -9.22
N GLY A 248 13.71 -2.91 -8.01
CA GLY A 248 14.79 -2.36 -7.19
C GLY A 248 14.52 -2.34 -5.69
N VAL A 249 15.25 -1.45 -5.02
CA VAL A 249 15.25 -1.33 -3.56
C VAL A 249 13.90 -0.87 -3.00
N TRP A 250 13.12 -0.07 -3.76
CA TRP A 250 11.78 0.35 -3.37
C TRP A 250 10.83 -0.85 -3.22
N GLU A 251 10.89 -1.82 -4.16
CA GLU A 251 10.12 -3.06 -4.04
C GLU A 251 10.57 -3.92 -2.85
N TYR A 252 11.87 -3.93 -2.57
CA TYR A 252 12.39 -4.62 -1.39
C TYR A 252 11.88 -3.99 -0.09
N ALA A 253 11.81 -2.66 -0.04
CA ALA A 253 11.29 -1.91 1.10
C ALA A 253 9.79 -2.15 1.30
N ALA A 254 9.00 -2.18 0.23
CA ALA A 254 7.58 -2.50 0.27
C ALA A 254 7.33 -3.96 0.72
N GLU A 255 8.11 -4.93 0.26
CA GLU A 255 8.04 -6.31 0.75
C GLU A 255 8.47 -6.44 2.23
N LEU A 256 9.42 -5.62 2.66
CA LEU A 256 9.86 -5.56 4.06
C LEU A 256 8.75 -5.00 4.96
N SER A 257 8.01 -3.99 4.51
CA SER A 257 6.87 -3.43 5.24
C SER A 257 5.73 -4.45 5.41
N ILE A 258 5.50 -5.31 4.41
CA ILE A 258 4.57 -6.45 4.54
C ILE A 258 5.01 -7.41 5.66
N GLN A 259 6.32 -7.69 5.80
CA GLN A 259 6.77 -8.54 6.92
C GLN A 259 6.53 -7.87 8.26
N TYR A 260 6.77 -6.56 8.37
CA TYR A 260 6.41 -5.80 9.55
C TYR A 260 4.93 -5.96 9.89
N LEU A 261 4.04 -5.70 8.92
CA LEU A 261 2.60 -5.89 9.07
C LEU A 261 2.25 -7.28 9.59
N ARG A 262 2.78 -8.33 8.97
CA ARG A 262 2.50 -9.73 9.35
C ARG A 262 2.91 -10.03 10.78
N GLU A 263 4.13 -9.68 11.15
CA GLU A 263 4.67 -10.02 12.47
C GLU A 263 3.97 -9.24 13.59
N GLN A 264 3.70 -7.94 13.41
CA GLN A 264 2.97 -7.16 14.42
C GLN A 264 1.55 -7.69 14.63
N ARG A 265 0.86 -8.12 13.56
CA ARG A 265 -0.48 -8.72 13.67
C ARG A 265 -0.48 -10.02 14.46
N GLU A 266 0.53 -10.87 14.30
CA GLU A 266 0.67 -12.09 15.10
C GLU A 266 0.83 -11.74 16.59
N ILE A 267 1.71 -10.79 16.93
CA ILE A 267 1.94 -10.40 18.32
C ILE A 267 0.68 -9.76 18.95
N ILE A 268 -0.02 -8.89 18.24
CA ILE A 268 -1.25 -8.27 18.74
C ILE A 268 -2.35 -9.31 18.96
N ALA A 269 -2.43 -10.31 18.09
CA ALA A 269 -3.35 -11.42 18.25
C ALA A 269 -2.93 -12.45 19.33
N GLY A 270 -1.88 -12.15 20.12
CA GLY A 270 -1.39 -13.03 21.19
C GLY A 270 -0.67 -14.28 20.68
N ARG A 271 -0.32 -14.34 19.40
CA ARG A 271 0.42 -15.45 18.79
C ARG A 271 1.92 -15.17 18.78
N LYS A 272 2.70 -16.24 18.62
CA LYS A 272 4.17 -16.16 18.53
C LYS A 272 4.61 -16.11 17.07
N VAL A 273 5.49 -15.17 16.75
CA VAL A 273 6.24 -15.17 15.49
C VAL A 273 7.36 -16.22 15.61
N LYS A 274 7.22 -17.36 14.93
CA LYS A 274 8.14 -18.49 15.06
C LYS A 274 9.56 -18.19 14.54
N LYS A 275 9.67 -17.37 13.50
CA LYS A 275 10.92 -16.99 12.86
C LYS A 275 10.88 -15.51 12.50
N PRO A 276 11.10 -14.60 13.47
CA PRO A 276 11.12 -13.17 13.18
C PRO A 276 12.11 -12.85 12.07
N PHE A 277 11.71 -12.01 11.12
CA PHE A 277 12.49 -11.62 9.97
C PHE A 277 13.83 -11.04 10.40
N LYS A 278 13.81 -10.14 11.39
CA LYS A 278 15.00 -9.50 11.98
C LYS A 278 15.99 -10.48 12.63
N CYS A 279 15.57 -11.72 12.89
CA CYS A 279 16.44 -12.77 13.47
C CYS A 279 17.04 -13.71 12.41
N GLY A 280 16.88 -13.37 11.12
CA GLY A 280 17.57 -14.01 10.01
C GLY A 280 19.02 -13.51 9.84
N PRO A 281 19.52 -13.44 8.61
CA PRO A 281 20.85 -12.88 8.32
C PRO A 281 21.02 -11.43 8.84
N PRO A 282 22.25 -10.96 9.09
CA PRO A 282 22.50 -9.62 9.62
C PRO A 282 21.88 -8.48 8.79
N GLU A 283 21.78 -8.66 7.47
CA GLU A 283 21.13 -7.68 6.59
C GLU A 283 19.65 -7.46 6.96
N ASN A 284 18.95 -8.50 7.42
CA ASN A 284 17.56 -8.41 7.84
C ASN A 284 17.40 -7.54 9.09
N ALA A 285 18.24 -7.77 10.11
CA ALA A 285 18.20 -7.00 11.35
C ALA A 285 18.45 -5.51 11.07
N HIS A 286 19.41 -5.21 10.19
CA HIS A 286 19.74 -3.85 9.81
C HIS A 286 18.61 -3.18 9.01
N ALA A 287 18.10 -3.83 7.96
CA ALA A 287 16.99 -3.30 7.16
C ALA A 287 15.71 -3.10 8.00
N TRP A 288 15.40 -4.07 8.87
CA TRP A 288 14.27 -3.99 9.78
C TRP A 288 14.35 -2.80 10.70
N LYS A 289 15.51 -2.58 11.35
CA LYS A 289 15.72 -1.43 12.23
C LYS A 289 15.49 -0.12 11.49
N LEU A 290 16.07 0.02 10.30
CA LEU A 290 15.92 1.23 9.48
C LEU A 290 14.45 1.51 9.17
N LEU A 291 13.70 0.51 8.70
CA LEU A 291 12.27 0.64 8.41
C LEU A 291 11.45 1.01 9.65
N VAL A 292 11.69 0.31 10.77
CA VAL A 292 10.94 0.50 12.02
C VAL A 292 11.18 1.88 12.62
N ASP A 293 12.42 2.37 12.58
CA ASP A 293 12.75 3.69 13.07
C ASP A 293 12.08 4.78 12.22
N GLU A 294 12.08 4.64 10.89
CA GLU A 294 11.54 5.62 9.95
C GLU A 294 10.01 5.72 9.99
N PHE A 295 9.33 4.60 9.70
CA PHE A 295 7.88 4.61 9.42
C PHE A 295 7.05 4.25 10.63
N PHE A 296 7.61 3.48 11.55
CA PHE A 296 6.89 2.93 12.70
C PHE A 296 7.36 3.51 14.02
N SER A 297 8.05 4.66 13.99
CA SER A 297 8.45 5.43 15.19
C SER A 297 9.26 4.61 16.21
N GLY A 298 10.00 3.60 15.75
CA GLY A 298 10.76 2.67 16.60
C GLY A 298 9.91 1.58 17.26
N VAL A 299 8.63 1.46 16.90
CA VAL A 299 7.69 0.50 17.52
C VAL A 299 7.82 -0.86 16.86
N ASP A 300 8.30 -1.83 17.62
CA ASP A 300 8.36 -3.23 17.22
C ASP A 300 8.03 -4.13 18.41
N LEU A 301 6.87 -4.79 18.34
CA LEU A 301 6.40 -5.66 19.41
C LEU A 301 7.02 -7.08 19.32
N VAL A 302 7.74 -7.39 18.24
CA VAL A 302 8.34 -8.70 18.06
C VAL A 302 9.51 -8.85 19.03
N PRO A 303 9.60 -9.95 19.80
CA PRO A 303 10.67 -10.14 20.76
C PRO A 303 12.08 -10.00 20.16
N PRO A 304 13.09 -9.62 20.97
CA PRO A 304 14.49 -9.66 20.56
C PRO A 304 14.93 -11.06 20.14
N CYS A 305 15.95 -11.13 19.29
CA CYS A 305 16.51 -12.39 18.83
C CYS A 305 17.25 -13.12 19.96
N SER A 306 16.99 -14.42 20.10
CA SER A 306 17.67 -15.27 21.08
C SER A 306 19.17 -15.32 20.74
N GLY A 307 20.04 -14.71 21.56
CA GLY A 307 21.49 -14.70 21.35
C GLY A 307 22.19 -13.34 21.48
N SER A 308 21.46 -12.23 21.64
CA SER A 308 22.05 -10.96 22.08
C SER A 308 22.18 -10.94 23.61
N GLU A 309 23.17 -11.64 24.16
CA GLU A 309 23.56 -11.40 25.56
C GLU A 309 24.02 -9.95 25.69
N THR A 310 23.34 -9.19 26.55
CA THR A 310 23.83 -7.89 27.01
C THR A 310 25.25 -8.08 27.56
N PRO A 311 26.26 -7.31 27.12
CA PRO A 311 27.58 -7.37 27.74
C PRO A 311 27.42 -7.15 29.25
N LYS A 312 27.83 -8.13 30.07
CA LYS A 312 27.91 -7.92 31.51
C LYS A 312 28.83 -6.72 31.76
N PRO A 313 28.43 -5.73 32.59
CA PRO A 313 29.34 -4.68 32.96
C PRO A 313 30.60 -5.29 33.59
N PRO A 314 31.79 -4.74 33.30
CA PRO A 314 33.02 -5.20 33.94
C PRO A 314 32.85 -5.08 35.46
N ARG A 315 33.28 -6.14 36.16
CA ARG A 315 33.36 -6.16 37.63
C ARG A 315 34.43 -5.20 38.12
#